data_AF-A0A1I6DSX1-F1
#
_entry.id   AF-A0A1I6DSX1-F1
#
_cell.length_a   1.000
_cell.length_b   1.000
_cell.length_c   1.000
_cell.angle_alpha   90.00
_cell.angle_beta   90.00
_cell.angle_gamma   90.00
#
_symmetry.space_group_name_H-M   'P 1'
#
loop_
_entity.id
_entity.type
_entity.pdbx_description
1 polymer ?
#
loop_
_entity_poly.entity_id
_entity_poly.type
_entity_poly.pdbx_seq_one_letter_code
_entity_poly.pdbx_strand_id
1 'polypeptide(L)'
;MQAAVKVLTPQEERIIKGQLTEELTTEEGRNQRKRVNKLLANFRSRPPRVNIERALLFTESFKETESMPMVLRWAKAMENILNKIKFVEDKAMVVNHMGFVSPCYALMHSYNCYIYGRIKEMYPFYLGNVTEKKLDQIWTEPIYINFRLAVNNFHFPSCTDCKFLDGCSYVDNNDGDCWGNSPSCAECLWSRQLVLCP
;
A
#
# COMPACT_ATOMS: atom_id res chain seq x y z
N MET A 1 51.97 9.78 12.59
CA MET A 1 50.53 9.94 12.33
C MET A 1 49.95 8.58 11.98
N GLN A 2 49.28 7.92 12.92
CA GLN A 2 48.60 6.65 12.64
C GLN A 2 47.38 6.94 11.76
N ALA A 3 47.29 6.26 10.61
CA ALA A 3 46.17 6.40 9.70
C ALA A 3 44.88 5.99 10.41
N ALA A 4 43.87 6.87 10.38
CA ALA A 4 42.55 6.57 10.92
C ALA A 4 42.00 5.32 10.21
N VAL A 5 41.79 4.25 10.97
CA VAL A 5 41.18 3.02 10.46
C VAL A 5 39.78 3.38 10.00
N LYS A 6 39.52 3.26 8.69
CA LYS A 6 38.21 3.52 8.12
C LYS A 6 37.24 2.46 8.61
N VAL A 7 36.44 2.78 9.63
CA VAL A 7 35.36 1.93 10.11
C VAL A 7 34.26 1.97 9.05
N LEU A 8 34.08 0.85 8.36
CA LEU A 8 33.04 0.70 7.36
C LEU A 8 31.75 0.25 8.05
N THR A 9 30.62 0.72 7.56
CA THR A 9 29.34 0.13 7.96
C THR A 9 29.26 -1.31 7.45
N PRO A 10 28.50 -2.19 8.11
CA PRO A 10 28.30 -3.56 7.64
C PRO A 10 27.80 -3.63 6.19
N GLN A 11 27.10 -2.60 5.70
CA GLN A 11 26.64 -2.50 4.32
C GLN A 11 27.76 -2.15 3.34
N GLU A 12 28.64 -1.21 3.70
CA GLU A 12 29.81 -0.85 2.88
C GLU A 12 30.82 -2.00 2.80
N GLU A 13 31.04 -2.73 3.90
CA GLU A 13 31.88 -3.94 3.90
C GLU A 13 31.36 -5.00 2.92
N ARG A 14 30.03 -5.17 2.86
CA ARG A 14 29.36 -6.12 1.95
C ARG A 14 29.50 -5.72 0.48
N ILE A 15 29.39 -4.43 0.17
CA ILE A 15 29.56 -3.90 -1.18
C ILE A 15 31.01 -4.12 -1.65
N ILE A 16 31.99 -3.86 -0.79
CA ILE A 16 33.41 -4.05 -1.11
C ILE A 16 33.77 -5.54 -1.30
N LYS A 17 33.17 -6.43 -0.51
CA LYS A 17 33.35 -7.89 -0.63
C LYS A 17 32.62 -8.51 -1.83
N GLY A 18 31.84 -7.72 -2.59
CA GLY A 18 31.07 -8.23 -3.73
C GLY A 18 29.92 -9.16 -3.36
N GLN A 19 29.49 -9.19 -2.10
CA GLN A 19 28.35 -9.98 -1.63
C GLN A 19 27.05 -9.30 -2.07
N LEU A 20 26.60 -9.60 -3.28
CA LEU A 20 25.34 -9.12 -3.84
C LEU A 20 24.15 -9.76 -3.12
N THR A 21 23.58 -9.10 -2.11
CA THR A 21 22.18 -9.21 -1.59
C THR A 21 21.54 -10.56 -1.22
N GLU A 22 22.05 -11.69 -1.69
CA GLU A 22 21.52 -13.03 -1.48
C GLU A 22 22.00 -13.62 -0.15
N GLU A 23 23.09 -13.08 0.41
CA GLU A 23 23.73 -13.56 1.64
C GLU A 23 23.37 -12.76 2.89
N LEU A 24 22.15 -12.22 2.97
CA LEU A 24 21.68 -11.48 4.16
C LEU A 24 21.23 -12.41 5.31
N THR A 25 21.26 -13.72 5.11
CA THR A 25 20.83 -14.74 6.08
C THR A 25 21.83 -15.89 6.14
N THR A 26 22.02 -16.45 7.34
CA THR A 26 22.80 -17.68 7.56
C THR A 26 22.21 -18.83 6.74
N GLU A 27 23.03 -19.82 6.37
CA GLU A 27 22.56 -20.99 5.60
C GLU A 27 21.40 -21.73 6.29
N GLU A 28 21.45 -21.83 7.62
CA GLU A 28 20.36 -22.37 8.43
C GLU A 28 19.07 -21.55 8.29
N GLY A 29 19.16 -20.21 8.33
CA GLY A 29 18.02 -19.32 8.15
C GLY A 29 17.44 -19.34 6.74
N ARG A 30 18.27 -19.59 5.71
CA ARG A 30 17.81 -19.82 4.33
C ARG A 30 17.01 -21.12 4.21
N ASN A 31 17.48 -22.17 4.87
CA ASN A 31 16.84 -23.48 4.85
C ASN A 31 15.54 -23.55 5.67
N GLN A 32 15.44 -22.82 6.79
CA GLN A 32 14.18 -22.73 7.55
C GLN A 32 13.10 -21.93 6.80
N ARG A 33 13.49 -20.90 6.02
CA ARG A 33 12.54 -19.99 5.34
C ARG A 33 12.73 -19.99 3.83
N LYS A 34 12.80 -21.17 3.21
CA LYS A 34 13.10 -21.34 1.77
C LYS A 34 12.19 -20.50 0.86
N ARG A 35 10.88 -20.51 1.10
CA ARG A 35 9.89 -19.74 0.32
C ARG A 35 10.14 -18.23 0.38
N VAL A 36 10.38 -17.70 1.58
CA VAL A 36 10.60 -16.27 1.80
C VAL A 36 11.92 -15.82 1.15
N ASN A 37 12.99 -16.59 1.31
CA ASN A 37 14.26 -16.28 0.66
C ASN A 37 14.16 -16.35 -0.88
N LYS A 38 13.37 -17.29 -1.44
CA LYS A 38 13.09 -17.36 -2.88
C LYS A 38 12.32 -16.14 -3.40
N LEU A 39 11.34 -15.65 -2.63
CA LEU A 39 10.60 -14.41 -2.94
C LEU A 39 11.52 -13.18 -2.90
N LEU A 40 12.37 -13.08 -1.88
CA LEU A 40 13.26 -11.94 -1.68
C LEU A 40 14.45 -11.91 -2.65
N ALA A 41 14.93 -13.06 -3.13
CA ALA A 41 16.03 -13.13 -4.10
C ALA A 41 15.75 -12.30 -5.38
N ASN A 42 14.51 -12.36 -5.87
CA ASN A 42 14.06 -11.61 -7.06
C ASN A 42 13.79 -10.13 -6.79
N PHE A 43 13.61 -9.74 -5.53
CA PHE A 43 13.35 -8.34 -5.15
C PHE A 43 14.65 -7.59 -4.85
N ARG A 44 15.57 -8.23 -4.11
CA ARG A 44 16.81 -7.58 -3.64
C ARG A 44 17.83 -7.31 -4.76
N SER A 45 17.81 -8.12 -5.81
CA SER A 45 18.67 -7.96 -6.99
C SER A 45 18.18 -6.88 -7.96
N ARG A 46 16.94 -6.39 -7.80
CA ARG A 46 16.40 -5.34 -8.66
C ARG A 46 16.86 -3.97 -8.16
N PRO A 47 17.28 -3.06 -9.07
CA PRO A 47 17.58 -1.70 -8.67
C PRO A 47 16.31 -1.05 -8.10
N PRO A 48 16.38 -0.36 -6.95
CA PRO A 48 15.25 0.34 -6.39
C PRO A 48 14.77 1.39 -7.40
N ARG A 49 13.46 1.38 -7.71
CA ARG A 49 12.83 2.34 -8.61
C ARG A 49 11.97 3.28 -7.79
N VAL A 50 12.14 4.58 -8.01
CA VAL A 50 11.30 5.62 -7.40
C VAL A 50 10.12 5.87 -8.35
N ASN A 51 8.89 5.81 -7.85
CA ASN A 51 7.74 6.23 -8.66
C ASN A 51 7.74 7.75 -8.81
N ILE A 52 7.55 8.22 -10.04
CA ILE A 52 7.53 9.63 -10.43
C ILE A 52 6.11 10.19 -10.38
N GLU A 53 5.06 9.36 -10.40
CA GLU A 53 3.66 9.80 -10.51
C GLU A 53 3.28 10.82 -9.44
N ARG A 54 3.61 10.57 -8.17
CA ARG A 54 3.31 11.54 -7.10
C ARG A 54 3.98 12.89 -7.37
N ALA A 55 5.23 12.89 -7.82
CA ALA A 55 5.94 14.12 -8.15
C ALA A 55 5.33 14.83 -9.37
N LEU A 56 4.90 14.07 -10.38
CA LEU A 56 4.21 14.58 -11.56
C LEU A 56 2.89 15.25 -11.17
N LEU A 57 2.01 14.55 -10.46
CA LEU A 57 0.69 15.03 -10.04
C LEU A 57 0.77 16.22 -9.09
N PHE A 58 1.76 16.23 -8.21
CA PHE A 58 2.05 17.37 -7.35
C PHE A 58 2.44 18.59 -8.17
N THR A 59 3.34 18.40 -9.14
CA THR A 59 3.83 19.47 -10.02
C THR A 59 2.72 20.02 -10.92
N GLU A 60 1.87 19.16 -11.47
CA GLU A 60 0.68 19.55 -12.25
C GLU A 60 -0.24 20.44 -11.42
N SER A 61 -0.61 20.00 -10.22
CA SER A 61 -1.47 20.78 -9.33
C SER A 61 -0.82 22.11 -8.93
N PHE A 62 0.50 22.14 -8.72
CA PHE A 62 1.22 23.37 -8.38
C PHE A 62 1.26 24.39 -9.51
N LYS A 63 1.26 23.96 -10.78
CA LYS A 63 1.14 24.84 -11.96
C LYS A 63 -0.24 25.49 -12.03
N GLU A 64 -1.29 24.74 -11.72
CA GLU A 64 -2.68 25.23 -11.78
C GLU A 64 -3.05 26.14 -10.60
N THR A 65 -2.29 26.08 -9.50
CA THR A 65 -2.62 26.77 -8.23
C THR A 65 -1.65 27.89 -7.86
N GLU A 66 -0.91 28.47 -8.82
CA GLU A 66 0.11 29.51 -8.55
C GLU A 66 -0.44 30.75 -7.84
N SER A 67 -1.69 31.12 -8.09
CA SER A 67 -2.36 32.28 -7.47
C SER A 67 -2.80 32.04 -6.03
N MET A 68 -2.66 30.82 -5.50
CA MET A 68 -3.16 30.44 -4.18
C MET A 68 -2.06 30.49 -3.10
N PRO A 69 -2.42 30.76 -1.84
CA PRO A 69 -1.51 30.58 -0.70
C PRO A 69 -0.93 29.16 -0.65
N MET A 70 0.33 29.03 -0.23
CA MET A 70 1.04 27.74 -0.21
C MET A 70 0.28 26.63 0.50
N VAL A 71 -0.40 26.92 1.61
CA VAL A 71 -1.19 25.93 2.35
C VAL A 71 -2.27 25.30 1.47
N LEU A 72 -2.97 26.12 0.66
CA LEU A 72 -4.01 25.64 -0.26
C LEU A 72 -3.42 24.90 -1.47
N ARG A 73 -2.24 25.32 -1.94
CA ARG A 73 -1.53 24.60 -3.02
C ARG A 73 -1.17 23.18 -2.62
N TRP A 74 -0.64 23.01 -1.41
CA TRP A 74 -0.37 21.67 -0.86
C TRP A 74 -1.64 20.84 -0.67
N ALA A 75 -2.71 21.45 -0.14
CA ALA A 75 -3.99 20.77 0.04
C ALA A 75 -4.55 20.27 -1.31
N LYS A 76 -4.57 21.12 -2.33
CA LYS A 76 -5.03 20.77 -3.68
C LYS A 76 -4.11 19.77 -4.38
N ALA A 77 -2.80 19.83 -4.15
CA ALA A 77 -1.88 18.85 -4.69
C ALA A 77 -2.08 17.47 -4.05
N MET A 78 -2.31 17.42 -2.74
CA MET A 78 -2.68 16.16 -2.07
C MET A 78 -4.02 15.64 -2.56
N GLU A 79 -5.03 16.51 -2.69
CA GLU A 79 -6.33 16.17 -3.30
C GLU A 79 -6.16 15.59 -4.71
N ASN A 80 -5.38 16.23 -5.59
CA ASN A 80 -5.12 15.76 -6.96
C ASN A 80 -4.43 14.40 -6.99
N ILE A 81 -3.46 14.16 -6.10
CA ILE A 81 -2.80 12.86 -5.95
C ILE A 81 -3.82 11.80 -5.52
N LEU A 82 -4.56 12.10 -4.46
CA LEU A 82 -5.54 11.20 -3.85
C LEU A 82 -6.68 10.85 -4.82
N ASN A 83 -7.14 11.80 -5.64
CA ASN A 83 -8.17 11.52 -6.65
C ASN A 83 -7.69 10.55 -7.73
N LYS A 84 -6.39 10.52 -8.04
CA LYS A 84 -5.82 9.67 -9.10
C LYS A 84 -5.40 8.26 -8.64
N ILE A 85 -6.13 7.67 -7.70
CA ILE A 85 -5.92 6.27 -7.30
C ILE A 85 -6.41 5.34 -8.43
N LYS A 86 -5.44 4.73 -9.11
CA LYS A 86 -5.65 3.89 -10.31
C LYS A 86 -6.78 2.86 -10.21
N PHE A 87 -6.93 2.16 -9.09
CA PHE A 87 -7.94 1.11 -8.98
C PHE A 87 -9.39 1.64 -9.15
N VAL A 88 -9.71 2.79 -8.57
CA VAL A 88 -11.07 3.36 -8.63
C VAL A 88 -11.30 4.09 -9.95
N GLU A 89 -10.29 4.82 -10.44
CA GLU A 89 -10.36 5.53 -11.72
C GLU A 89 -10.46 4.58 -12.93
N ASP A 90 -9.70 3.48 -12.92
CA ASP A 90 -9.64 2.53 -14.04
C ASP A 90 -10.88 1.63 -14.10
N LYS A 91 -11.85 1.82 -13.20
CA LYS A 91 -13.06 0.97 -13.06
C LYS A 91 -12.72 -0.52 -13.05
N ALA A 92 -11.63 -0.85 -12.36
CA ALA A 92 -11.10 -2.20 -12.29
C ALA A 92 -11.77 -2.99 -11.16
N MET A 93 -11.70 -4.32 -11.24
CA MET A 93 -11.99 -5.22 -10.13
C MET A 93 -10.93 -6.33 -10.08
N VAL A 94 -10.73 -6.91 -8.90
CA VAL A 94 -9.76 -8.00 -8.73
C VAL A 94 -10.52 -9.31 -8.59
N VAL A 95 -10.16 -10.31 -9.39
CA VAL A 95 -10.70 -11.67 -9.28
C VAL A 95 -9.58 -12.58 -8.79
N ASN A 96 -9.81 -13.28 -7.69
CA ASN A 96 -8.82 -14.21 -7.15
C ASN A 96 -8.85 -15.56 -7.89
N HIS A 97 -7.88 -16.43 -7.59
CA HIS A 97 -7.76 -17.74 -8.25
C HIS A 97 -8.93 -18.69 -7.99
N MET A 98 -9.77 -18.42 -6.99
CA MET A 98 -10.98 -19.19 -6.66
C MET A 98 -12.24 -18.60 -7.30
N GLY A 99 -12.11 -17.51 -8.06
CA GLY A 99 -13.22 -16.81 -8.70
C GLY A 99 -13.91 -15.75 -7.84
N PHE A 100 -13.48 -15.52 -6.59
CA PHE A 100 -14.06 -14.44 -5.79
C PHE A 100 -13.61 -13.08 -6.29
N VAL A 101 -14.56 -12.14 -6.30
CA VAL A 101 -14.37 -10.76 -6.71
C VAL A 101 -14.15 -9.88 -5.49
N SER A 102 -13.04 -9.16 -5.47
CA SER A 102 -12.69 -8.17 -4.46
C SER A 102 -12.52 -6.79 -5.07
N PRO A 103 -12.79 -5.73 -4.29
CA PRO A 103 -12.75 -4.36 -4.80
C PRO A 103 -11.38 -3.71 -4.66
N CYS A 104 -10.30 -4.43 -4.39
CA CYS A 104 -8.92 -4.01 -4.61
C CYS A 104 -7.99 -5.16 -4.22
N TYR A 105 -6.71 -5.04 -4.56
CA TYR A 105 -5.69 -6.04 -4.20
C TYR A 105 -5.51 -6.20 -2.68
N ALA A 106 -5.66 -5.10 -1.93
CA ALA A 106 -5.51 -5.11 -0.48
C ALA A 106 -6.59 -5.95 0.23
N LEU A 107 -7.72 -6.20 -0.44
CA LEU A 107 -8.87 -6.95 0.08
C LEU A 107 -9.04 -8.31 -0.61
N MET A 108 -8.06 -8.75 -1.42
CA MET A 108 -8.15 -9.98 -2.21
C MET A 108 -7.96 -11.26 -1.38
N HIS A 109 -7.21 -11.19 -0.28
CA HIS A 109 -6.89 -12.33 0.60
C HIS A 109 -6.48 -11.83 1.98
N SER A 110 -6.44 -12.73 2.97
CA SER A 110 -5.94 -12.39 4.29
C SER A 110 -4.42 -12.33 4.32
N TYR A 111 -3.85 -11.32 4.98
CA TYR A 111 -2.41 -11.21 5.23
C TYR A 111 -2.14 -10.27 6.40
N ASN A 112 -0.94 -10.36 6.96
CA ASN A 112 -0.48 -9.41 7.97
C ASN A 112 0.42 -8.38 7.29
N CYS A 113 0.19 -7.11 7.55
CA CYS A 113 1.06 -6.02 7.11
C CYS A 113 1.61 -5.25 8.31
N TYR A 114 2.66 -4.46 8.05
CA TYR A 114 3.31 -3.66 9.08
C TYR A 114 3.16 -2.18 8.72
N ILE A 115 2.50 -1.42 9.59
CA ILE A 115 2.26 0.02 9.41
C ILE A 115 2.86 0.74 10.62
N TYR A 116 3.86 1.60 10.38
CA TYR A 116 4.60 2.30 11.43
C TYR A 116 5.14 1.38 12.55
N GLY A 117 5.56 0.16 12.19
CA GLY A 117 6.08 -0.83 13.14
C GLY A 117 5.02 -1.65 13.88
N ARG A 118 3.72 -1.32 13.73
CA ARG A 118 2.61 -2.11 14.26
C ARG A 118 2.18 -3.19 13.27
N ILE A 119 1.74 -4.33 13.78
CA ILE A 119 1.14 -5.40 12.97
C ILE A 119 -0.33 -5.06 12.77
N LYS A 120 -0.78 -5.14 11.52
CA LYS A 120 -2.19 -5.03 11.14
C LYS A 120 -2.62 -6.30 10.42
N GLU A 121 -3.74 -6.86 10.84
CA GLU A 121 -4.38 -8.00 10.18
C GLU A 121 -5.33 -7.49 9.09
N MET A 122 -5.10 -7.94 7.85
CA MET A 122 -5.99 -7.65 6.74
C MET A 122 -6.83 -8.89 6.46
N TYR A 123 -8.15 -8.72 6.46
CA TYR A 123 -9.14 -9.71 6.04
C TYR A 123 -9.65 -9.40 4.63
N PRO A 124 -9.96 -10.43 3.84
CA PRO A 124 -10.49 -10.26 2.50
C PRO A 124 -11.91 -9.72 2.55
N PHE A 125 -12.27 -9.01 1.50
CA PHE A 125 -13.64 -8.57 1.27
C PHE A 125 -14.08 -9.04 -0.11
N TYR A 126 -15.00 -10.00 -0.11
CA TYR A 126 -15.54 -10.62 -1.32
C TYR A 126 -16.95 -10.12 -1.56
N LEU A 127 -17.21 -9.63 -2.77
CA LEU A 127 -18.48 -9.05 -3.19
C LEU A 127 -19.28 -9.99 -4.10
N GLY A 128 -18.71 -11.14 -4.45
CA GLY A 128 -19.35 -12.19 -5.24
C GLY A 128 -18.33 -13.20 -5.77
N ASN A 129 -18.81 -14.23 -6.46
CA ASN A 129 -17.98 -15.17 -7.20
C ASN A 129 -18.41 -15.21 -8.67
N VAL A 130 -17.44 -15.16 -9.59
CA VAL A 130 -17.66 -15.18 -11.04
C VAL A 130 -18.24 -16.50 -11.56
N THR A 131 -18.13 -17.57 -10.78
CA THR A 131 -18.75 -18.87 -11.11
C THR A 131 -20.25 -18.88 -10.83
N GLU A 132 -20.73 -18.00 -9.95
CA GLU A 132 -22.12 -17.95 -9.48
C GLU A 132 -22.90 -16.80 -10.11
N LYS A 133 -22.28 -15.62 -10.22
CA LYS A 133 -22.89 -14.40 -10.76
C LYS A 133 -22.05 -13.83 -11.90
N LYS A 134 -22.70 -13.21 -12.88
CA LYS A 134 -22.00 -12.48 -13.94
C LYS A 134 -21.33 -11.23 -13.38
N LEU A 135 -20.24 -10.80 -14.01
CA LEU A 135 -19.43 -9.66 -13.56
C LEU A 135 -20.20 -8.35 -13.52
N ASP A 136 -21.07 -8.11 -14.49
CA ASP A 136 -21.94 -6.92 -14.55
C ASP A 136 -22.87 -6.85 -13.34
N GLN A 137 -23.47 -7.97 -12.96
CA GLN A 137 -24.34 -8.07 -11.79
C GLN A 137 -23.57 -7.74 -10.51
N ILE A 138 -22.41 -8.37 -10.31
CA ILE A 138 -21.53 -8.11 -9.16
C ILE A 138 -21.09 -6.64 -9.13
N TRP A 139 -20.74 -6.07 -10.28
CA TRP A 139 -20.29 -4.68 -10.39
C TRP A 139 -21.36 -3.67 -9.97
N THR A 140 -22.61 -3.96 -10.29
CA THR A 140 -23.78 -3.11 -10.00
C THR A 140 -24.42 -3.36 -8.63
N GLU A 141 -23.90 -4.31 -7.84
CA GLU A 141 -24.41 -4.54 -6.48
C GLU A 141 -24.28 -3.26 -5.64
N PRO A 142 -25.32 -2.85 -4.88
CA PRO A 142 -25.30 -1.62 -4.10
C PRO A 142 -24.12 -1.54 -3.13
N ILE A 143 -23.73 -2.66 -2.53
CA ILE A 143 -22.59 -2.72 -1.62
C ILE A 143 -21.26 -2.39 -2.33
N TYR A 144 -21.10 -2.81 -3.59
CA TYR A 144 -19.90 -2.51 -4.38
C TYR A 144 -19.92 -1.05 -4.83
N ILE A 145 -21.07 -0.55 -5.30
CA ILE A 145 -21.24 0.86 -5.66
C ILE A 145 -20.90 1.74 -4.46
N ASN A 146 -21.47 1.46 -3.29
CA ASN A 146 -21.23 2.22 -2.06
C ASN A 146 -19.77 2.16 -1.64
N PHE A 147 -19.11 1.00 -1.73
CA PHE A 147 -17.69 0.88 -1.46
C PHE A 147 -16.87 1.78 -2.39
N ARG A 148 -17.11 1.73 -3.71
CA ARG A 148 -16.37 2.57 -4.67
C ARG A 148 -16.63 4.07 -4.42
N LEU A 149 -17.85 4.46 -4.10
CA LEU A 149 -18.19 5.85 -3.76
C LEU A 149 -17.49 6.30 -2.47
N ALA A 150 -17.48 5.46 -1.44
CA ALA A 150 -16.79 5.76 -0.18
C ALA A 150 -15.29 5.92 -0.41
N VAL A 151 -14.68 5.05 -1.23
CA VAL A 151 -13.25 5.17 -1.56
C VAL A 151 -12.95 6.40 -2.41
N ASN A 152 -13.75 6.63 -3.45
CA ASN A 152 -13.58 7.78 -4.35
C ASN A 152 -13.70 9.12 -3.62
N ASN A 153 -14.61 9.20 -2.65
CA ASN A 153 -14.89 10.43 -1.90
C ASN A 153 -14.08 10.53 -0.61
N PHE A 154 -13.13 9.62 -0.38
CA PHE A 154 -12.36 9.54 0.87
C PHE A 154 -13.24 9.58 2.12
N HIS A 155 -14.37 8.86 2.08
CA HIS A 155 -15.35 8.83 3.15
C HIS A 155 -14.95 7.86 4.27
N PHE A 156 -13.76 8.05 4.80
CA PHE A 156 -13.21 7.30 5.92
C PHE A 156 -12.19 8.18 6.66
N PRO A 157 -11.95 7.92 7.96
CA PRO A 157 -11.01 8.71 8.73
C PRO A 157 -9.57 8.50 8.24
N SER A 158 -8.75 9.52 8.45
CA SER A 158 -7.30 9.42 8.28
C SER A 158 -6.68 8.75 9.53
N CYS A 159 -6.59 7.42 9.55
CA CYS A 159 -5.98 6.73 10.69
C CYS A 159 -4.47 6.97 10.79
N THR A 160 -3.75 7.06 9.67
CA THR A 160 -2.30 7.26 9.68
C THR A 160 -1.86 8.57 10.33
N ASP A 161 -2.74 9.59 10.31
CA ASP A 161 -2.44 10.92 10.82
C ASP A 161 -3.16 11.20 12.16
N CYS A 162 -3.84 10.18 12.71
CA CYS A 162 -4.64 10.30 13.92
C CYS A 162 -3.74 10.40 15.16
N LYS A 163 -4.04 11.36 16.04
CA LYS A 163 -3.32 11.55 17.32
C LYS A 163 -3.49 10.39 18.31
N PHE A 164 -4.54 9.59 18.14
CA PHE A 164 -4.87 8.47 19.02
C PHE A 164 -4.38 7.12 18.49
N LEU A 165 -3.53 7.13 17.46
CA LEU A 165 -3.09 5.92 16.75
C LEU A 165 -2.49 4.87 17.69
N ASP A 166 -1.66 5.29 18.65
CA ASP A 166 -0.92 4.39 19.54
C ASP A 166 -1.79 3.66 20.58
N GLY A 167 -3.08 3.97 20.66
CA GLY A 167 -4.03 3.31 21.57
C GLY A 167 -5.36 2.95 20.93
N CYS A 168 -5.50 3.09 19.61
CA CYS A 168 -6.74 2.79 18.90
C CYS A 168 -6.77 1.33 18.49
N SER A 169 -7.81 0.57 18.84
CA SER A 169 -7.95 -0.83 18.42
C SER A 169 -8.48 -0.99 16.99
N TYR A 170 -9.15 0.03 16.43
CA TYR A 170 -9.66 0.00 15.06
C TYR A 170 -8.55 -0.11 13.99
N VAL A 171 -7.29 0.15 14.37
CA VAL A 171 -6.15 0.02 13.45
C VAL A 171 -5.51 -1.36 13.47
N ASP A 172 -5.90 -2.23 14.39
CA ASP A 172 -5.34 -3.59 14.49
C ASP A 172 -5.79 -4.48 13.33
N ASN A 173 -6.99 -4.24 12.78
CA ASN A 173 -7.49 -4.93 11.61
C ASN A 173 -8.21 -3.99 10.61
N ASN A 174 -8.85 -4.54 9.58
CA ASN A 174 -9.63 -3.81 8.59
C ASN A 174 -11.14 -4.06 8.66
N ASP A 175 -11.65 -4.65 9.75
CA ASP A 175 -13.08 -4.94 9.88
C ASP A 175 -13.92 -3.66 9.97
N GLY A 176 -13.39 -2.63 10.62
CA GLY A 176 -14.12 -1.40 10.86
C GLY A 176 -13.24 -0.17 11.11
N ASP A 177 -13.83 1.01 11.00
CA ASP A 177 -13.25 2.27 11.49
C ASP A 177 -14.18 3.01 12.46
N CYS A 178 -13.69 4.09 13.06
CA CYS A 178 -14.46 4.88 14.01
C CYS A 178 -15.61 5.68 13.38
N TRP A 179 -15.70 5.74 12.04
CA TRP A 179 -16.83 6.34 11.31
C TRP A 179 -17.89 5.30 10.94
N GLY A 180 -17.63 4.01 11.21
CA GLY A 180 -18.56 2.91 10.98
C GLY A 180 -18.44 2.28 9.60
N ASN A 181 -17.38 2.54 8.83
CA ASN A 181 -17.20 1.86 7.54
C ASN A 181 -16.70 0.44 7.75
N SER A 182 -17.13 -0.47 6.88
CA SER A 182 -16.63 -1.86 6.82
C SER A 182 -16.64 -2.36 5.37
N PRO A 183 -15.51 -2.86 4.83
CA PRO A 183 -14.19 -2.90 5.43
C PRO A 183 -13.53 -1.51 5.49
N SER A 184 -12.62 -1.32 6.43
CA SER A 184 -11.93 -0.05 6.66
C SER A 184 -10.82 0.20 5.65
N CYS A 185 -10.89 1.37 4.99
CA CYS A 185 -9.80 1.92 4.15
C CYS A 185 -9.01 3.03 4.87
N ALA A 186 -9.31 3.28 6.15
CA ALA A 186 -8.81 4.41 6.92
C ALA A 186 -7.28 4.44 7.12
N GLU A 187 -6.66 3.26 7.07
CA GLU A 187 -5.20 3.07 7.17
C GLU A 187 -4.63 2.35 5.94
N CYS A 188 -5.28 2.48 4.79
CA CYS A 188 -4.87 1.77 3.59
C CYS A 188 -3.63 2.42 2.95
N LEU A 189 -2.53 1.67 2.86
CA LEU A 189 -1.30 2.14 2.21
C LEU A 189 -1.47 2.39 0.71
N TRP A 190 -2.43 1.73 0.07
CA TRP A 190 -2.78 1.95 -1.34
C TRP A 190 -3.55 3.25 -1.54
N SER A 191 -4.52 3.58 -0.67
CA SER A 191 -5.22 4.87 -0.76
C SER A 191 -4.26 6.04 -0.50
N ARG A 192 -3.20 5.81 0.28
CA ARG A 192 -2.10 6.76 0.48
C ARG A 192 -1.04 6.76 -0.62
N GLN A 193 -1.16 5.90 -1.63
CA GLN A 193 -0.18 5.69 -2.69
C GLN A 193 1.25 5.42 -2.19
N LEU A 194 1.38 4.83 -0.99
CA LEU A 194 2.66 4.33 -0.46
C LEU A 194 2.99 2.96 -1.04
N VAL A 195 1.95 2.17 -1.32
CA VAL A 195 2.05 0.90 -2.04
C VAL A 195 1.19 1.00 -3.29
N LEU A 196 1.71 0.50 -4.41
CA LEU A 196 1.02 0.53 -5.69
C LEU A 196 0.71 -0.90 -6.10
N CYS A 197 -0.49 -1.06 -6.67
CA CYS A 197 -0.82 -2.27 -7.39
C CYS A 197 0.08 -2.35 -8.63
N PRO A 198 0.58 -3.55 -8.98
CA PRO A 198 1.31 -3.76 -10.23
C PRO A 198 0.47 -3.40 -11.46
#